data_AF-A0A661CZW4-F1
#
_entry.id   AF-A0A661CZW4-F1
#
_cell.length_a   1.000
_cell.length_b   1.000
_cell.length_c   1.000
_cell.angle_alpha   90.00
_cell.angle_beta   90.00
_cell.angle_gamma   90.00
#
_symmetry.space_group_name_H-M   'P 1'
#
loop_
_entity.id
_entity.type
_entity.pdbx_description
1 polymer ?
#
loop_
_entity_poly.entity_id
_entity_poly.type
_entity_poly.pdbx_seq_one_letter_code
_entity_poly.pdbx_strand_id
1 'polypeptide(L)'
;MPKSGKEHGEVGKQYEVDVREKTGGQSEIIDDKEIDSVTDEALIQAKDSNSAIYKPQNFLNKKTRNQIKNTIKMAAERNKHAEFWFKKEPHPDILQYIEEKGGKVIVWSKE
;
A
#
# COMPACT_ATOMS: atom_id res chain seq x y z
N MET A 1 7.42 -3.10 28.25
CA MET A 1 8.61 -3.49 27.44
C MET A 1 8.42 -2.94 26.03
N PRO A 2 9.34 -2.12 25.48
CA PRO A 2 9.19 -1.65 24.10
C PRO A 2 9.62 -2.78 23.16
N LYS A 3 8.67 -3.37 22.43
CA LYS A 3 8.95 -4.44 21.45
C LYS A 3 9.66 -3.84 20.24
N SER A 4 10.84 -4.38 19.94
CA SER A 4 11.79 -3.88 18.94
C SER A 4 11.26 -4.02 17.51
N GLY A 5 11.67 -3.13 16.61
CA GLY A 5 11.20 -3.02 15.22
C GLY A 5 11.47 -4.20 14.28
N LYS A 6 11.89 -5.37 14.78
CA LYS A 6 12.08 -6.60 13.97
C LYS A 6 10.78 -7.35 13.70
N GLU A 7 9.86 -7.44 14.67
CA GLU A 7 8.57 -8.14 14.50
C GLU A 7 7.62 -7.42 13.52
N HIS A 8 7.73 -6.09 13.38
CA HIS A 8 6.87 -5.33 12.47
C HIS A 8 7.13 -5.63 10.98
N GLY A 9 8.33 -6.12 10.63
CA GLY A 9 8.68 -6.45 9.25
C GLY A 9 8.06 -7.76 8.76
N GLU A 10 7.79 -8.71 9.65
CA GLU A 10 7.20 -10.01 9.27
C GLU A 10 5.68 -9.93 9.12
N VAL A 11 5.01 -9.15 9.97
CA VAL A 11 3.57 -8.95 9.92
C VAL A 11 3.13 -8.24 8.63
N GLY A 12 3.92 -7.25 8.17
CA GLY A 12 3.69 -6.60 6.87
C GLY A 12 3.83 -7.55 5.69
N LYS A 13 4.84 -8.43 5.72
CA LYS A 13 5.07 -9.44 4.67
C LYS A 13 3.95 -10.46 4.56
N GLN A 14 3.39 -10.91 5.68
CA GLN A 14 2.25 -11.83 5.64
C GLN A 14 1.03 -11.17 4.99
N TYR A 15 0.77 -9.89 5.31
CA TYR A 15 -0.34 -9.18 4.69
C TYR A 15 -0.14 -8.99 3.19
N GLU A 16 1.08 -8.73 2.72
CA GLU A 16 1.39 -8.70 1.28
C GLU A 16 1.10 -10.04 0.59
N VAL A 17 1.40 -11.17 1.24
CA VAL A 17 1.03 -12.51 0.75
C VAL A 17 -0.49 -12.65 0.66
N ASP A 18 -1.21 -12.29 1.72
CA ASP A 18 -2.68 -12.38 1.74
C ASP A 18 -3.33 -11.53 0.65
N VAL A 19 -2.79 -10.32 0.39
CA VAL A 19 -3.25 -9.44 -0.70
C VAL A 19 -3.00 -10.09 -2.06
N ARG A 20 -1.83 -10.68 -2.29
CA ARG A 20 -1.53 -11.41 -3.54
C ARG A 20 -2.49 -12.58 -3.76
N GLU A 21 -2.71 -13.41 -2.74
CA GLU A 21 -3.67 -14.51 -2.81
C GLU A 21 -5.08 -14.04 -3.13
N LYS A 22 -5.52 -12.94 -2.50
CA LYS A 22 -6.86 -12.37 -2.70
C LYS A 22 -7.05 -11.78 -4.10
N THR A 23 -6.03 -11.12 -4.62
CA THR A 23 -6.08 -10.38 -5.89
C THR A 23 -5.70 -11.24 -7.09
N GLY A 24 -5.10 -12.41 -6.86
CA GLY A 24 -4.51 -13.24 -7.91
C GLY A 24 -3.24 -12.63 -8.52
N GLY A 25 -2.71 -11.56 -7.94
CA GLY A 25 -1.55 -10.86 -8.46
C GLY A 25 -0.22 -11.39 -7.94
N GLN A 26 0.87 -10.89 -8.51
CA GLN A 26 2.24 -11.28 -8.17
C GLN A 26 3.09 -10.07 -7.80
N SER A 27 4.10 -10.28 -6.97
CA SER A 27 5.05 -9.21 -6.68
C SER A 27 6.01 -9.05 -7.86
N GLU A 28 6.20 -7.81 -8.29
CA GLU A 28 7.07 -7.49 -9.43
C GLU A 28 7.92 -6.26 -9.15
N ILE A 29 9.08 -6.18 -9.80
CA ILE A 29 9.89 -4.96 -9.85
C ILE A 29 9.58 -4.25 -11.18
N ILE A 30 9.03 -3.06 -11.08
CA ILE A 30 8.69 -2.17 -12.20
C ILE A 30 9.47 -0.87 -12.02
N ASP A 31 10.28 -0.48 -13.01
CA ASP A 31 11.06 0.76 -12.98
C ASP A 31 11.89 0.92 -11.68
N ASP A 32 12.59 -0.15 -11.28
CA ASP A 32 13.36 -0.26 -10.03
C ASP A 32 12.54 -0.04 -8.74
N LYS A 33 11.22 -0.29 -8.81
CA LYS A 33 10.30 -0.25 -7.67
C LYS A 33 9.56 -1.57 -7.53
N GLU A 34 9.60 -2.12 -6.32
CA GLU A 34 8.78 -3.27 -5.96
C GLU A 34 7.31 -2.85 -5.81
N ILE A 35 6.44 -3.58 -6.50
CA ILE A 35 4.99 -3.55 -6.35
C ILE A 35 4.55 -4.84 -5.67
N ASP A 36 3.76 -4.70 -4.60
CA ASP A 36 3.46 -5.82 -3.69
C ASP A 36 2.56 -6.87 -4.36
N SER A 37 1.62 -6.41 -5.21
CA SER A 37 0.79 -7.26 -6.07
C SER A 37 0.46 -6.53 -7.38
N VAL A 38 0.73 -7.18 -8.51
CA VAL A 38 0.42 -6.71 -9.87
C VAL A 38 -0.63 -7.64 -10.46
N THR A 39 -1.72 -7.05 -10.95
CA THR A 39 -2.78 -7.76 -11.69
C THR A 39 -2.92 -7.16 -13.08
N ASP A 40 -3.78 -7.73 -13.93
CA ASP A 40 -4.08 -7.16 -15.25
C ASP A 40 -4.68 -5.75 -15.16
N GLU A 41 -5.42 -5.45 -14.08
CA GLU A 41 -6.16 -4.20 -13.92
C GLU A 41 -5.48 -3.20 -12.97
N ALA A 42 -4.60 -3.65 -12.06
CA ALA A 42 -4.11 -2.81 -10.96
C ALA A 42 -2.63 -3.03 -10.61
N LEU A 43 -2.00 -1.96 -10.12
CA LEU A 43 -0.76 -1.99 -9.33
C LEU A 43 -1.12 -1.76 -7.86
N ILE A 44 -0.83 -2.72 -7.00
CA ILE A 44 -1.32 -2.77 -5.63
C ILE A 44 -0.18 -2.64 -4.64
N GLN A 45 -0.38 -1.78 -3.66
CA GLN A 45 0.52 -1.54 -2.54
C GLN A 45 -0.19 -1.86 -1.22
N ALA A 46 0.28 -2.89 -0.53
CA ALA A 46 -0.25 -3.31 0.76
C ALA A 46 0.35 -2.45 1.90
N LYS A 47 -0.47 -2.14 2.90
CA LYS A 47 -0.12 -1.29 4.04
C LYS A 47 -0.70 -1.88 5.34
N ASP A 48 0.18 -2.50 6.12
CA ASP A 48 -0.09 -2.86 7.51
C ASP A 48 0.74 -1.96 8.44
N SER A 49 0.21 -0.78 8.75
CA SER A 49 0.94 0.20 9.56
C SER A 49 0.04 0.92 10.55
N ASN A 50 0.37 0.82 11.84
CA ASN A 50 -0.29 1.58 12.90
C ASN A 50 -0.16 3.10 12.70
N SER A 51 0.89 3.59 12.02
CA SER A 51 0.99 5.03 11.74
C SER A 51 -0.04 5.48 10.72
N ALA A 52 -0.51 4.59 9.85
CA ALA A 52 -1.60 4.91 8.94
C ALA A 52 -2.92 5.19 9.69
N ILE A 53 -3.07 4.67 10.91
CA ILE A 53 -4.30 4.83 11.71
C ILE A 53 -4.15 6.03 12.65
N TYR A 54 -3.05 6.08 13.41
CA TYR A 54 -2.92 7.00 14.55
C TYR A 54 -1.97 8.17 14.33
N LYS A 55 -1.15 8.15 13.27
CA LYS A 55 -0.10 9.15 13.03
C LYS A 55 0.02 9.50 11.55
N PRO A 56 -1.03 10.09 10.93
CA PRO A 56 -1.11 10.28 9.48
C PRO A 56 0.08 11.08 8.91
N GLN A 57 0.55 12.10 9.62
CA GLN A 57 1.71 12.90 9.17
C GLN A 57 3.02 12.09 9.14
N ASN A 58 3.18 11.12 10.04
CA ASN A 58 4.35 10.24 10.05
C ASN A 58 4.26 9.20 8.92
N PHE A 59 3.06 8.70 8.65
CA PHE A 59 2.81 7.79 7.53
C PHE A 59 3.04 8.51 6.20
N LEU A 60 2.43 9.68 6.00
CA LEU A 60 2.59 10.55 4.83
C LEU A 60 3.90 11.33 4.86
N ASN A 61 4.99 10.72 5.31
CA ASN A 61 6.32 11.32 5.17
C ASN A 61 6.72 11.44 3.69
N LYS A 62 7.83 12.15 3.41
CA LYS A 62 8.32 12.38 2.04
C LYS A 62 8.50 11.09 1.23
N LYS A 63 8.99 10.01 1.86
CA LYS A 63 9.23 8.72 1.20
C LYS A 63 7.91 8.08 0.77
N THR A 64 6.96 7.92 1.69
CA THR A 64 5.65 7.32 1.40
C THR A 64 4.87 8.14 0.38
N ARG A 65 4.88 9.47 0.48
CA ARG A 65 4.23 10.35 -0.51
C ARG A 65 4.81 10.18 -1.91
N ASN A 66 6.13 10.03 -2.02
CA ASN A 66 6.78 9.76 -3.29
C ASN A 66 6.43 8.37 -3.83
N GLN A 67 6.38 7.35 -2.97
CA GLN A 67 5.94 6.02 -3.35
C GLN A 67 4.51 6.04 -3.92
N ILE A 68 3.56 6.66 -3.22
CA ILE A 68 2.16 6.79 -3.66
C ILE A 68 2.09 7.44 -5.05
N LYS A 69 2.73 8.60 -5.22
CA LYS A 69 2.74 9.32 -6.50
C LYS A 69 3.36 8.49 -7.63
N ASN A 70 4.46 7.80 -7.35
CA ASN A 70 5.13 6.97 -8.36
C ASN A 70 4.28 5.78 -8.75
N THR A 71 3.67 5.07 -7.80
CA THR A 71 2.76 3.94 -8.10
C THR A 71 1.57 4.40 -8.94
N ILE A 72 0.96 5.54 -8.60
CA ILE A 72 -0.14 6.10 -9.40
C ILE A 72 0.32 6.44 -10.82
N LYS A 73 1.48 7.12 -10.95
CA LYS A 73 2.04 7.45 -12.26
C LYS A 73 2.31 6.19 -13.10
N MET A 74 2.97 5.19 -12.52
CA MET A 74 3.30 3.93 -13.21
C MET A 74 2.06 3.16 -13.64
N ALA A 75 1.01 3.15 -12.81
CA ALA A 75 -0.27 2.52 -13.13
C ALA A 75 -0.95 3.23 -14.30
N ALA A 76 -1.01 4.57 -14.25
CA ALA A 76 -1.60 5.38 -15.33
C ALA A 76 -0.88 5.19 -16.67
N GLU A 77 0.46 5.14 -16.68
CA GLU A 77 1.27 4.86 -17.88
C GLU A 77 0.98 3.49 -18.51
N ARG A 78 0.41 2.56 -17.74
CA ARG A 78 0.10 1.19 -18.14
C ARG A 78 -1.40 0.95 -18.32
N ASN A 79 -2.22 1.99 -18.29
CA ASN A 79 -3.70 1.92 -18.31
C ASN A 79 -4.29 1.03 -17.20
N LYS A 80 -3.64 1.03 -16.02
CA LYS A 80 -4.07 0.29 -14.82
C LYS A 80 -4.49 1.26 -13.72
N HIS A 81 -5.19 0.74 -12.72
CA HIS A 81 -5.47 1.44 -11.47
C HIS A 81 -4.30 1.32 -10.49
N ALA A 82 -4.11 2.34 -9.65
CA ALA A 82 -3.24 2.22 -8.49
C ALA A 82 -4.09 2.04 -7.24
N GLU A 83 -3.87 0.94 -6.53
CA GLU A 83 -4.63 0.59 -5.34
C GLU A 83 -3.72 0.51 -4.11
N PHE A 84 -4.21 1.07 -3.01
CA PHE A 84 -3.53 1.09 -1.73
C PHE A 84 -4.39 0.33 -0.73
N TRP A 85 -3.99 -0.91 -0.47
CA TRP A 85 -4.74 -1.85 0.37
C TRP A 85 -4.27 -1.73 1.81
N PHE A 86 -5.18 -1.35 2.71
CA PHE A 86 -4.92 -1.23 4.13
C PHE A 86 -5.57 -2.36 4.89
N LYS A 87 -4.81 -2.97 5.80
CA LYS A 87 -5.33 -4.04 6.67
C LYS A 87 -6.37 -3.53 7.67
N LYS A 88 -6.32 -2.25 8.01
CA LYS A 88 -7.24 -1.55 8.90
C LYS A 88 -7.56 -0.19 8.31
N GLU A 89 -8.72 0.35 8.65
CA GLU A 89 -9.15 1.68 8.22
C GLU A 89 -8.05 2.73 8.45
N PRO A 90 -7.51 3.37 7.38
CA PRO A 90 -6.53 4.42 7.53
C PRO A 90 -7.18 5.71 8.05
N HIS A 91 -6.36 6.62 8.55
CA HIS A 91 -6.80 7.95 8.94
C HIS A 91 -7.38 8.71 7.72
N PRO A 92 -8.46 9.51 7.88
CA PRO A 92 -9.09 10.25 6.78
C PRO A 92 -8.12 11.08 5.93
N ASP A 93 -7.17 11.79 6.55
CA ASP A 93 -6.12 12.53 5.83
C ASP A 93 -5.32 11.68 4.82
N ILE A 94 -5.08 10.41 5.12
CA ILE A 94 -4.38 9.49 4.21
C ILE A 94 -5.29 9.08 3.07
N LEU A 95 -6.54 8.74 3.38
CA LEU A 95 -7.55 8.40 2.39
C LEU A 95 -7.71 9.55 1.39
N GLN A 96 -7.98 10.76 1.90
CA GLN A 96 -8.09 11.97 1.10
C GLN A 96 -6.83 12.22 0.27
N TYR A 97 -5.64 12.13 0.86
CA TYR A 97 -4.40 12.36 0.13
C TYR A 97 -4.20 11.37 -1.03
N ILE A 98 -4.54 10.08 -0.85
CA ILE A 98 -4.39 9.06 -1.89
C ILE A 98 -5.41 9.30 -3.02
N GLU A 99 -6.67 9.53 -2.66
CA GLU A 99 -7.77 9.75 -3.62
C GLU A 99 -7.58 11.03 -4.43
N GLU A 100 -7.15 12.13 -3.79
CA GLU A 100 -6.82 13.39 -4.49
C GLU A 100 -5.66 13.24 -5.48
N LYS A 101 -4.82 12.22 -5.33
CA LYS A 101 -3.75 11.91 -6.30
C LYS A 101 -4.20 10.94 -7.38
N GLY A 102 -5.41 10.39 -7.30
CA GLY A 102 -5.96 9.43 -8.25
C GLY A 102 -5.72 7.97 -7.89
N GLY A 103 -5.31 7.67 -6.66
CA GLY A 103 -5.23 6.30 -6.14
C GLY A 103 -6.59 5.84 -5.58
N LYS A 104 -6.82 4.53 -5.55
CA LYS A 104 -7.95 3.91 -4.85
C LYS A 104 -7.49 3.36 -3.50
N VAL A 105 -8.29 3.56 -2.46
CA VAL A 105 -8.05 2.99 -1.13
C VAL A 105 -8.99 1.81 -0.91
N ILE A 106 -8.44 0.67 -0.51
CA ILE A 106 -9.21 -0.54 -0.19
C ILE A 106 -8.88 -0.95 1.24
N VAL A 107 -9.90 -1.24 2.04
CA VAL A 107 -9.73 -1.74 3.40
C VAL A 107 -10.15 -3.20 3.44
N TRP A 108 -9.19 -4.08 3.69
CA TRP A 108 -9.43 -5.52 3.70
C TRP A 108 -8.40 -6.25 4.57
N SER A 109 -8.87 -7.24 5.32
CA SER A 109 -8.05 -8.20 6.05
C SER A 109 -8.58 -9.61 5.84
N LYS A 110 -7.69 -10.59 5.75
CA LYS A 110 -8.03 -12.01 5.80
C LYS A 110 -8.56 -12.34 7.20
N GLU A 111 -9.70 -13.02 7.27
CA GLU A 111 -10.31 -13.51 8.52
C GLU A 111 -9.50 -14.63 9.17
#